data_AF-A0A967UU31-F1
#
_entry.id   AF-A0A967UU31-F1
#
_cell.length_a   1.000
_cell.length_b   1.000
_cell.length_c   1.000
_cell.angle_alpha   90.00
_cell.angle_beta   90.00
_cell.angle_gamma   90.00
#
_symmetry.space_group_name_H-M   'P 1'
#
loop_
_entity.id
_entity.type
_entity.pdbx_description
1 polymer ?
#
loop_
_entity_poly.entity_id
_entity_poly.type
_entity_poly.pdbx_seq_one_letter_code
_entity_poly.pdbx_strand_id
1 'polypeptide(L)'
;AVFTDFSLFMGEQELRGEVLPADEARRIYEEIVRRKKDPALIELVGHGVLRARVFPIDPGDERRVILRYTQILGKDGDMYR
;
A
#
# COMPACT_ATOMS: atom_id res chain seq x y z
N ALA A 1 -6.46 -12.46 2.57
CA ALA A 1 -6.50 -11.24 3.40
C ALA A 1 -7.32 -10.18 2.68
N VAL A 2 -8.03 -9.33 3.40
CA VAL A 2 -8.71 -8.14 2.89
C VAL A 2 -8.01 -6.92 3.49
N PHE A 3 -7.59 -5.97 2.66
CA PHE A 3 -7.03 -4.71 3.15
C PHE A 3 -8.14 -3.83 3.68
N THR A 4 -7.90 -3.23 4.83
CA THR A 4 -8.87 -2.37 5.49
C THR A 4 -8.43 -0.92 5.49
N ASP A 5 -7.12 -0.66 5.60
CA ASP A 5 -6.61 0.70 5.65
C ASP A 5 -5.14 0.77 5.21
N PHE A 6 -4.75 1.90 4.62
CA PHE A 6 -3.38 2.20 4.22
C PHE A 6 -3.07 3.68 4.42
N SER A 7 -1.95 3.97 5.06
CA SER A 7 -1.45 5.32 5.28
C SER A 7 0.02 5.44 4.89
N LEU A 8 0.36 6.53 4.20
CA LEU A 8 1.72 7.00 3.99
C LEU A 8 1.96 8.22 4.87
N PHE A 9 3.06 8.21 5.63
CA PHE A 9 3.51 9.34 6.42
C PHE A 9 4.73 9.99 5.77
N MET A 10 4.66 11.31 5.61
CA MET A 10 5.76 12.17 5.17
C MET A 10 6.05 13.12 6.33
N GLY A 11 7.02 12.76 7.17
CA GLY A 11 7.15 13.38 8.50
C GLY A 11 5.89 13.17 9.34
N GLU A 12 5.19 14.26 9.65
CA GLU A 12 3.94 14.25 10.44
C GLU A 12 2.67 14.20 9.59
N GLN A 13 2.78 14.39 8.27
CA GLN A 13 1.61 14.41 7.40
C GLN A 13 1.18 12.98 7.04
N GLU A 14 -0.04 12.60 7.47
CA GLU A 14 -0.71 11.37 7.05
C GLU A 14 -1.43 11.57 5.71
N LEU A 15 -1.09 10.73 4.73
CA LEU A 15 -1.82 10.55 3.49
C LEU A 15 -2.51 9.19 3.54
N ARG A 16 -3.85 9.19 3.66
CA ARG A 16 -4.65 7.97 3.59
C ARG A 16 -4.88 7.57 2.14
N GLY A 17 -4.65 6.30 1.85
CA GLY A 17 -4.95 5.70 0.56
C GLY A 17 -6.37 5.15 0.51
N GLU A 18 -6.87 5.01 -0.72
CA GLU A 18 -8.14 4.36 -1.02
C GLU A 18 -7.88 2.99 -1.65
N VAL A 19 -8.71 2.00 -1.30
CA VAL A 19 -8.63 0.66 -1.90
C VAL A 19 -9.42 0.65 -3.19
N LEU A 20 -8.72 0.44 -4.30
CA LEU A 20 -9.27 0.44 -5.66
C LEU A 20 -8.92 -0.85 -6.39
N PRO A 21 -9.65 -1.20 -7.47
CA PRO A 21 -9.21 -2.23 -8.41
C PRO A 21 -7.78 -1.94 -8.94
N ALA A 22 -6.98 -2.98 -9.13
CA ALA A 22 -5.55 -2.84 -9.41
C ALA A 22 -5.24 -1.97 -10.65
N ASP A 23 -6.00 -2.13 -11.73
CA ASP A 23 -5.79 -1.37 -12.97
C ASP A 23 -6.13 0.11 -12.81
N GLU A 24 -7.14 0.42 -12.00
CA GLU A 24 -7.52 1.80 -11.68
C GLU A 24 -6.47 2.46 -10.78
N ALA A 25 -6.05 1.77 -9.71
CA ALA A 25 -5.00 2.23 -8.82
C ALA A 25 -3.69 2.51 -9.58
N ARG A 26 -3.30 1.62 -10.51
CA ARG A 26 -2.12 1.81 -11.37
C ARG A 26 -2.25 3.04 -12.25
N ARG A 27 -3.41 3.24 -12.88
CA ARG A 27 -3.67 4.40 -13.76
C ARG A 27 -3.55 5.71 -12.99
N ILE A 28 -4.18 5.79 -11.82
CA ILE A 28 -4.12 6.97 -10.94
C ILE A 28 -2.68 7.24 -10.51
N TYR A 29 -1.95 6.21 -10.06
CA TYR A 29 -0.54 6.34 -9.70
C TYR A 29 0.32 6.90 -10.84
N GLU A 30 0.21 6.33 -12.04
CA GLU A 30 0.97 6.79 -13.21
C GLU A 30 0.63 8.23 -13.61
N GLU A 31 -0.63 8.62 -13.50
CA GLU A 31 -1.06 10.01 -13.75
C GLU A 31 -0.46 10.98 -12.73
N ILE A 32 -0.44 10.61 -11.45
CA ILE A 32 0.14 11.45 -10.39
C ILE A 32 1.66 11.58 -10.56
N VAL A 33 2.37 10.48 -10.84
CA VAL A 33 3.83 10.49 -11.08
C VAL A 33 4.19 11.35 -12.30
N ARG A 34 3.40 11.29 -13.39
CA ARG A 34 3.60 12.16 -14.57
C ARG A 34 3.50 13.64 -14.24
N ARG A 35 2.70 14.00 -13.23
CA ARG A 35 2.55 15.37 -12.72
C ARG A 35 3.62 15.76 -11.69
N LYS A 36 4.66 14.93 -11.49
CA LYS A 36 5.73 15.11 -10.49
C LYS A 36 5.19 15.38 -9.08
N LYS A 37 4.08 14.75 -8.73
CA LYS A 37 3.59 14.70 -7.35
C LYS A 37 4.14 13.42 -6.70
N ASP A 38 4.04 13.34 -5.38
CA ASP A 38 4.58 12.25 -4.55
C ASP A 38 3.50 11.22 -4.17
N PRO A 39 3.11 10.25 -5.03
CA PRO A 39 2.16 9.21 -4.64
C PRO A 39 2.87 8.01 -4.00
N ALA A 40 2.11 7.30 -3.18
CA ALA A 40 2.37 5.89 -2.87
C ALA A 40 1.27 5.01 -3.48
N LEU A 41 1.66 3.86 -4.01
CA LEU A 41 0.76 2.81 -4.46
C LEU A 41 1.13 1.50 -3.76
N ILE A 42 0.16 0.83 -3.15
CA ILE A 42 0.31 -0.54 -2.66
C ILE A 42 -0.55 -1.47 -3.51
N GLU A 43 0.05 -2.58 -3.93
CA GLU A 43 -0.59 -3.64 -4.68
C GLU A 43 -0.42 -4.97 -3.95
N LEU A 44 -1.49 -5.74 -3.84
CA LEU A 44 -1.40 -7.17 -3.54
C LEU A 44 -1.08 -7.89 -4.83
N VAL A 45 0.14 -8.37 -4.93
CA VAL A 45 0.55 -9.32 -5.95
C VAL A 45 0.30 -10.72 -5.41
N GLY A 46 -0.09 -11.66 -6.28
CA GLY A 46 -0.53 -13.00 -5.88
C GLY A 46 0.41 -13.70 -4.89
N HIS A 47 -0.10 -14.74 -4.22
CA HIS A 47 0.62 -15.48 -3.17
C HIS A 47 0.90 -14.68 -1.89
N GLY A 48 0.05 -13.71 -1.57
CA GLY A 48 0.16 -12.94 -0.32
C GLY A 48 1.31 -11.94 -0.32
N VAL A 49 1.87 -11.62 -1.49
CA VAL A 49 2.97 -10.68 -1.61
C VAL A 49 2.43 -9.26 -1.73
N LEU A 50 3.03 -8.35 -0.97
CA LEU A 50 2.71 -6.93 -1.02
C LEU A 50 3.80 -6.18 -1.75
N ARG A 51 3.39 -5.34 -2.70
CA ARG A 51 4.29 -4.45 -3.43
C ARG A 51 3.90 -3.01 -3.16
N ALA A 52 4.79 -2.27 -2.51
CA ALA A 52 4.67 -0.82 -2.37
C ALA A 52 5.56 -0.12 -3.39
N ARG A 53 5.02 0.92 -4.04
CA ARG A 53 5.71 1.83 -4.94
C ARG A 53 5.57 3.24 -4.38
N VAL A 54 6.65 3.78 -3.84
CA VAL A 54 6.71 5.13 -3.25
C VAL A 54 7.76 5.92 -4.02
N PHE A 55 7.37 7.06 -4.59
CA PHE A 55 8.28 7.88 -5.38
C PHE A 55 7.82 9.34 -5.44
N PRO A 56 8.75 10.32 -5.47
CA PRO A 56 10.18 10.21 -5.16
C PRO A 56 10.46 10.06 -3.65
N ILE A 57 11.68 9.64 -3.31
CA ILE A 57 12.22 9.72 -1.95
C ILE A 57 13.53 10.49 -2.07
N ASP A 58 13.52 11.74 -1.61
CA ASP A 58 14.68 12.63 -1.71
C ASP A 58 15.78 12.25 -0.68
N PRO A 59 17.03 12.69 -0.88
CA PRO A 59 18.10 12.41 0.08
C PRO A 59 17.78 12.95 1.47
N GLY A 60 17.69 12.07 2.47
CA GLY A 60 17.37 12.42 3.85
C GLY A 60 15.87 12.36 4.19
N ASP A 61 15.00 12.11 3.21
CA ASP A 61 13.57 11.89 3.47
C ASP A 61 13.31 10.53 4.11
N GLU A 62 12.41 10.51 5.09
CA GLU A 62 11.80 9.28 5.62
C GLU A 62 10.34 9.20 5.14
N ARG A 63 9.99 8.05 4.55
CA ARG A 63 8.61 7.71 4.19
C ARG A 63 8.19 6.49 4.98
N ARG A 64 7.19 6.65 5.85
CA ARG A 64 6.68 5.56 6.69
C ARG A 64 5.34 5.06 6.18
N VAL A 65 5.25 3.76 5.95
CA VAL A 65 4.06 3.08 5.43
C VAL A 65 3.40 2.29 6.54
N ILE A 66 2.10 2.50 6.74
CA ILE A 66 1.28 1.72 7.66
C ILE A 66 0.21 0.98 6.86
N LEU A 67 0.15 -0.33 7.01
CA LEU A 67 -0.82 -1.19 6.33
C LEU A 67 -1.64 -1.96 7.36
N ARG A 68 -2.96 -1.90 7.24
CA ARG A 68 -3.88 -2.69 8.04
C ARG A 68 -4.61 -3.69 7.13
N TYR A 69 -4.59 -4.95 7.54
CA TYR A 69 -5.26 -6.03 6.83
C TYR A 69 -5.95 -6.98 7.81
N THR A 70 -6.96 -7.67 7.32
CA THR A 70 -7.63 -8.76 8.01
C THR A 70 -7.41 -10.04 7.22
N GLN A 71 -6.97 -11.10 7.89
CA GLN A 71 -6.79 -12.41 7.28
C GLN A 71 -7.63 -13.44 8.04
N ILE A 72 -8.38 -14.23 7.29
CA ILE A 72 -8.97 -15.47 7.82
C ILE A 72 -7.83 -16.48 7.89
N LEU A 73 -7.56 -17.01 9.07
CA LEU A 73 -6.59 -18.08 9.27
C LEU A 73 -7.22 -19.42 8.88
N GLY A 74 -6.49 -20.22 8.11
CA GLY A 74 -6.88 -21.58 7.79
C GLY A 74 -6.66 -22.47 9.01
N LYS A 75 -7.59 -23.39 9.28
CA LYS A 75 -7.39 -24.41 10.33
C LYS A 75 -6.52 -25.55 9.77
N ASP A 76 -5.45 -25.89 10.48
CA ASP A 76 -4.53 -27.00 10.19
C ASP A 76 -4.46 -27.90 11.43
N GLY A 77 -5.20 -29.02 11.41
CA GLY A 77 -5.43 -29.84 12.60
C GLY A 77 -6.16 -29.05 13.70
N ASP A 78 -5.58 -28.98 14.90
CA ASP A 78 -6.09 -28.17 16.02
C ASP A 78 -5.49 -26.75 16.08
N MET A 79 -4.67 -26.37 15.10
CA MET A 79 -4.05 -25.04 15.03
C MET A 79 -4.69 -24.18 13.94
N TYR A 80 -4.62 -22.85 14.09
CA TYR A 80 -4.99 -21.89 13.05
C TYR A 80 -3.70 -21.27 12.49
N ARG A 81 -3.54 -21.25 11.16
CA ARG A 81 -2.39 -20.68 10.44
C ARG A 81 -2.80 -19.69 9.36
#